data_AF-A0A8H5BR23-F1
#
_entry.id   AF-A0A8H5BR23-F1
#
_cell.length_a   1.000
_cell.length_b   1.000
_cell.length_c   1.000
_cell.angle_alpha   90.00
_cell.angle_beta   90.00
_cell.angle_gamma   90.00
#
_symmetry.space_group_name_H-M   'P 1'
#
loop_
_entity.id
_entity.type
_entity.pdbx_description
1 polymer ?
#
loop_
_entity_poly.entity_id
_entity_poly.type
_entity_poly.pdbx_seq_one_letter_code
_entity_poly.pdbx_strand_id
1 'polypeptide(L)'
;MALTSSRIGTLVELDTSPLLKTISPPPPPSSSNPPTYRFISSPPMALLSYIVGYSMVGFAARVGQLGIQGRNLASNPGGHLLSMGAFGALGYGAYHWEIKSSELLAQKRQEIEERRVAAMQARAGAEE
;
A
#
# COMPACT_ATOMS: atom_id res chain seq x y z
N MET A 1 17.97 32.33 36.42
CA MET A 1 16.60 31.81 36.29
C MET A 1 16.68 30.46 35.61
N ALA A 2 16.56 29.39 36.40
CA ALA A 2 16.61 28.00 35.94
C ALA A 2 15.17 27.53 35.66
N LEU A 3 14.91 27.09 34.44
CA LEU A 3 13.68 26.38 34.09
C LEU A 3 14.05 25.12 33.31
N THR A 4 13.97 24.00 34.03
CA THR A 4 13.35 22.73 33.64
C THR A 4 13.40 22.33 32.16
N SER A 5 14.15 21.28 31.86
CA SER A 5 13.64 20.08 31.18
C SER A 5 14.79 19.07 31.08
N SER A 6 14.93 18.25 32.12
CA SER A 6 15.91 17.16 32.17
C SER A 6 15.15 15.84 32.16
N ARG A 7 15.60 14.95 31.26
CA ARG A 7 15.20 13.55 31.04
C ARG A 7 13.86 13.33 30.34
N ILE A 8 13.92 12.86 29.11
CA ILE A 8 13.74 11.44 28.72
C ILE A 8 14.02 11.36 27.22
N GLY A 9 14.96 10.51 26.82
CA GLY A 9 15.26 10.25 25.41
C GLY A 9 16.74 10.09 25.15
N THR A 10 17.30 8.98 25.62
CA THR A 10 18.50 8.40 25.02
C THR A 10 18.26 8.19 23.52
N LEU A 11 18.75 9.11 22.69
CA LEU A 11 19.02 8.78 21.30
C LEU A 11 20.18 7.77 21.33
N VAL A 12 19.83 6.51 21.18
CA VAL A 12 20.77 5.51 20.69
C VAL A 12 21.20 6.01 19.32
N GLU A 13 22.37 6.62 19.26
CA GLU A 13 23.07 6.91 18.02
C GLU A 13 23.44 5.55 17.42
N LEU A 14 22.49 4.99 16.65
CA LEU A 14 22.71 3.78 15.88
C LEU A 14 23.73 4.15 14.79
N ASP A 15 25.02 3.99 15.12
CA ASP A 15 26.11 3.96 14.16
C ASP A 15 25.82 2.85 13.15
N THR A 16 25.08 3.20 12.11
CA THR A 16 24.69 2.35 10.98
C THR A 16 25.76 2.39 9.89
N SER A 17 26.85 3.14 10.10
CA SER A 17 28.01 3.25 9.22
C SER A 17 28.64 1.90 8.84
N PRO A 18 28.78 0.90 9.75
CA PRO A 18 29.34 -0.40 9.36
C PRO A 18 28.33 -1.28 8.60
N LEU A 19 27.03 -1.03 8.73
CA LEU A 19 25.96 -1.80 8.07
C LEU A 19 25.68 -1.31 6.64
N LEU A 20 26.07 -0.09 6.31
CA LEU A 20 25.97 0.49 4.96
C LEU A 20 27.13 0.07 4.03
N LYS A 21 28.19 -0.55 4.55
CA LYS A 21 29.42 -0.86 3.77
C LYS A 21 29.32 -2.15 2.93
N THR A 22 28.37 -3.04 3.23
CA THR A 22 28.23 -4.33 2.54
C THR A 22 27.02 -4.42 1.62
N ILE A 23 26.20 -3.37 1.52
CA ILE A 23 25.15 -3.29 0.51
C ILE A 23 25.80 -2.70 -0.75
N SER A 24 26.50 -3.55 -1.50
CA SER A 24 26.82 -3.22 -2.89
C SER A 24 25.50 -2.83 -3.55
N PRO A 25 25.40 -1.65 -4.20
CA PRO A 25 24.21 -1.34 -4.97
C PRO A 25 24.00 -2.47 -5.99
N PRO A 26 22.76 -2.94 -6.21
CA PRO A 26 22.49 -3.85 -7.31
C PRO A 26 23.00 -3.20 -8.61
N PRO A 27 23.56 -3.98 -9.54
CA PRO A 27 24.02 -3.42 -10.80
C PRO A 27 22.88 -2.65 -11.46
N PRO A 28 23.19 -1.51 -12.11
CA PRO A 28 22.16 -0.75 -12.80
C PRO A 28 21.43 -1.67 -13.79
N PRO A 29 20.10 -1.55 -13.93
CA PRO A 29 19.39 -2.33 -14.93
C PRO A 29 20.04 -2.07 -16.30
N SER A 30 20.53 -3.13 -16.93
CA SER A 30 21.06 -3.05 -18.30
C SER A 30 19.99 -2.46 -19.21
N SER A 31 20.32 -1.52 -20.09
CA SER A 31 19.34 -0.84 -20.96
C SER A 31 18.53 -1.79 -21.86
N SER A 32 18.97 -3.05 -21.99
CA SER A 32 18.29 -4.13 -22.70
C SER A 32 17.13 -4.78 -21.92
N ASN A 33 17.04 -4.57 -20.62
CA ASN A 33 15.95 -5.06 -19.76
C ASN A 33 15.42 -3.89 -18.94
N PRO A 34 14.55 -3.04 -19.52
CA PRO A 34 13.87 -2.02 -18.74
C PRO A 34 13.11 -2.74 -17.60
N PRO A 35 13.15 -2.21 -16.36
CA PRO A 35 12.32 -2.72 -15.29
C PRO A 35 10.90 -2.83 -15.82
N THR A 36 10.41 -4.06 -15.90
CA THR A 36 9.06 -4.35 -16.36
C THR A 36 8.15 -3.94 -15.23
N TYR A 37 7.95 -2.63 -15.07
CA TYR A 37 6.84 -2.10 -14.31
C TYR A 37 5.61 -2.55 -15.09
N ARG A 38 5.14 -3.77 -14.80
CA ARG A 38 3.83 -4.21 -15.21
C ARG A 38 2.89 -3.27 -14.52
N PHE A 39 2.55 -2.19 -15.21
CA PHE A 39 1.33 -1.45 -14.98
C PHE A 39 0.27 -2.53 -15.01
N ILE A 40 -0.24 -2.88 -13.83
CA ILE A 40 -1.38 -3.77 -13.71
C ILE A 40 -2.50 -2.98 -14.35
N SER A 41 -2.64 -3.11 -15.67
CA SER A 41 -3.82 -2.68 -16.38
C SER A 41 -4.92 -3.51 -15.77
N SER A 42 -5.60 -2.95 -14.78
CA SER A 42 -6.65 -3.62 -14.03
C SER A 42 -7.70 -4.08 -15.05
N PRO A 43 -7.79 -5.39 -15.36
CA PRO A 43 -8.81 -5.86 -16.28
C PRO A 43 -10.19 -5.56 -15.65
N PRO A 44 -11.28 -5.55 -16.43
CA PRO A 44 -12.64 -5.43 -15.88
C PRO A 44 -12.94 -6.45 -14.75
N MET A 45 -12.21 -7.57 -14.73
CA MET A 45 -12.24 -8.57 -13.66
C MET A 45 -11.77 -8.02 -12.30
N ALA A 46 -10.85 -7.07 -12.25
CA ALA A 46 -10.39 -6.47 -11.00
C ALA A 46 -11.51 -5.69 -10.32
N LEU A 47 -12.26 -4.87 -11.06
CA LEU A 47 -13.42 -4.16 -10.53
C LEU A 47 -14.45 -5.13 -9.93
N LEU A 48 -14.80 -6.18 -10.68
CA LEU A 48 -15.72 -7.21 -10.20
C LEU A 48 -15.17 -7.91 -8.95
N SER A 49 -13.87 -8.18 -8.86
CA SER A 49 -13.27 -8.78 -7.67
C SER A 49 -13.36 -7.87 -6.44
N TYR A 50 -13.19 -6.55 -6.59
CA TYR A 50 -13.36 -5.60 -5.48
C TYR A 50 -14.81 -5.56 -5.03
N ILE A 51 -15.76 -5.46 -5.97
CA ILE A 51 -17.19 -5.44 -5.66
C ILE A 51 -17.62 -6.75 -4.99
N VAL A 52 -17.27 -7.91 -5.56
CA VAL A 52 -17.64 -9.23 -5.03
C VAL A 52 -16.95 -9.49 -3.69
N GLY A 53 -15.66 -9.19 -3.58
CA GLY A 53 -14.89 -9.35 -2.35
C GLY A 53 -15.50 -8.54 -1.20
N TYR A 54 -15.78 -7.26 -1.43
CA TYR A 54 -16.46 -6.43 -0.43
C TYR A 54 -17.90 -6.89 -0.18
N SER A 55 -18.66 -7.28 -1.21
CA SER A 55 -20.02 -7.81 -1.03
C SER A 55 -20.06 -9.03 -0.12
N MET A 56 -19.07 -9.92 -0.23
CA MET A 56 -18.91 -11.08 0.65
C MET A 56 -18.62 -10.66 2.10
N VAL A 57 -17.86 -9.59 2.31
CA VAL A 57 -17.67 -9.01 3.65
C VAL A 57 -19.00 -8.50 4.22
N GLY A 58 -19.82 -7.80 3.42
CA GLY A 58 -21.15 -7.37 3.83
C GLY A 58 -22.08 -8.55 4.16
N PHE A 59 -22.08 -9.57 3.31
CA PHE A 59 -22.81 -10.82 3.58
C PHE A 59 -22.35 -11.46 4.91
N ALA A 60 -21.04 -11.61 5.11
CA ALA A 60 -20.48 -12.16 6.34
C ALA A 60 -20.82 -11.31 7.56
N ALA A 61 -20.81 -9.97 7.45
CA ALA A 61 -21.21 -9.08 8.54
C ALA A 61 -22.69 -9.29 8.90
N ARG A 62 -23.57 -9.45 7.91
CA ARG A 62 -24.99 -9.74 8.14
C ARG A 62 -25.22 -11.13 8.76
N VAL A 63 -24.53 -12.15 8.27
CA VAL A 63 -24.58 -13.52 8.83
C VAL A 63 -24.04 -13.52 10.27
N GLY A 64 -22.92 -12.84 10.52
CA GLY A 64 -22.34 -12.70 11.86
C GLY A 64 -23.27 -12.00 12.83
N GLN A 65 -23.93 -10.92 12.40
CA GLN A 65 -24.96 -10.24 13.19
C GLN A 65 -26.11 -11.17 13.60
N LEU A 66 -26.61 -11.99 12.67
CA LEU A 66 -27.68 -12.97 12.97
C LEU A 66 -27.18 -14.11 13.88
N GLY A 67 -25.93 -14.56 13.69
CA GLY A 67 -25.29 -15.56 14.52
C GLY A 67 -25.15 -15.12 15.97
N ILE A 68 -24.73 -13.88 16.21
CA ILE A 68 -24.65 -13.30 17.57
C ILE A 68 -26.04 -13.20 18.22
N GLN A 69 -27.07 -12.88 17.44
CA GLN A 69 -28.45 -12.82 17.94
C GLN A 69 -29.11 -14.19 18.11
N GLY A 70 -28.42 -15.29 17.79
CA GLY A 70 -28.99 -16.64 17.83
C GLY A 70 -30.19 -16.83 16.90
N ARG A 71 -30.30 -16.00 15.84
CA ARG A 71 -31.41 -16.06 14.87
C ARG A 71 -31.03 -16.92 13.67
N ASN A 72 -32.01 -17.48 12.97
CA ASN A 72 -31.77 -18.23 11.74
C ASN A 72 -30.98 -17.38 10.72
N LEU A 73 -29.87 -17.90 10.23
CA LEU A 73 -28.95 -17.24 9.31
C LEU A 73 -29.60 -16.90 7.97
N ALA A 74 -30.59 -17.68 7.53
CA ALA A 74 -31.35 -17.42 6.31
C ALA A 74 -32.53 -16.46 6.54
N SER A 75 -32.70 -15.91 7.75
CA SER A 75 -33.78 -14.97 8.03
C SER A 75 -33.54 -13.63 7.33
N ASN A 76 -34.60 -13.11 6.70
CA ASN A 76 -34.61 -11.84 5.97
C ASN A 76 -33.57 -11.77 4.81
N PRO A 77 -33.84 -12.44 3.67
CA PRO A 77 -32.96 -12.41 2.50
C PRO A 77 -32.75 -10.99 1.94
N GLY A 78 -33.71 -10.08 2.13
CA GLY A 78 -33.56 -8.67 1.75
C GLY A 78 -32.45 -7.96 2.53
N GLY A 79 -32.26 -8.30 3.81
CA GLY A 79 -31.17 -7.75 4.63
C GLY A 79 -29.78 -8.19 4.16
N HIS A 80 -29.67 -9.42 3.65
CA HIS A 80 -28.42 -9.93 3.05
C HIS A 80 -28.08 -9.18 1.77
N LEU A 81 -29.07 -9.04 0.87
CA LEU A 81 -28.92 -8.26 -0.37
C LEU A 81 -28.55 -6.79 -0.11
N LEU A 82 -29.19 -6.16 0.87
CA LEU A 82 -28.88 -4.77 1.22
C LEU A 82 -27.44 -4.62 1.75
N SER A 83 -26.99 -5.54 2.61
CA SER A 83 -25.64 -5.49 3.15
C SER A 83 -24.58 -5.80 2.08
N MET A 84 -24.83 -6.80 1.24
CA MET A 84 -23.99 -7.09 0.06
C MET A 84 -23.89 -5.88 -0.85
N GLY A 85 -25.01 -5.23 -1.16
CA GLY A 85 -25.03 -4.03 -2.00
C GLY A 85 -24.29 -2.85 -1.37
N ALA A 86 -24.51 -2.61 -0.07
CA ALA A 86 -23.84 -1.51 0.65
C ALA A 86 -22.32 -1.68 0.67
N PHE A 87 -21.82 -2.87 1.02
CA PHE A 87 -20.38 -3.12 0.99
C PHE A 87 -19.84 -3.23 -0.44
N GLY A 88 -20.58 -3.81 -1.38
CA GLY A 88 -20.21 -3.83 -2.79
C GLY A 88 -20.00 -2.42 -3.36
N ALA A 89 -20.84 -1.46 -2.97
CA ALA A 89 -20.67 -0.05 -3.31
C ALA A 89 -19.40 0.56 -2.68
N LEU A 90 -19.04 0.16 -1.45
CA LEU A 90 -17.74 0.52 -0.87
C LEU A 90 -16.57 -0.06 -1.68
N GLY A 91 -16.69 -1.31 -2.15
CA GLY A 91 -15.70 -1.94 -3.03
C GLY A 91 -15.50 -1.18 -4.34
N TYR A 92 -16.59 -0.67 -4.92
CA TYR A 92 -16.53 0.19 -6.11
C TYR A 92 -15.76 1.49 -5.82
N GLY A 93 -16.02 2.15 -4.68
CA GLY A 93 -15.26 3.33 -4.26
C GLY A 93 -13.77 3.04 -4.03
N ALA A 94 -13.46 1.92 -3.36
CA ALA A 94 -12.10 1.49 -3.09
C ALA A 94 -11.31 1.23 -4.39
N TYR A 95 -11.95 0.66 -5.42
CA TYR A 95 -11.33 0.44 -6.71
C TYR A 95 -10.86 1.76 -7.37
N HIS A 96 -11.69 2.80 -7.33
CA HIS A 96 -11.29 4.12 -7.86
C HIS A 96 -10.15 4.76 -7.07
N TRP A 97 -10.14 4.56 -5.76
CA TRP A 97 -9.04 5.04 -4.92
C TRP A 97 -7.72 4.32 -5.25
N GLU A 98 -7.76 3.01 -5.46
CA GLU A 98 -6.59 2.23 -5.88
C GLU A 98 -6.00 2.78 -7.18
N ILE A 99 -6.84 3.04 -8.19
CA ILE A 99 -6.39 3.65 -9.46
C ILE A 99 -5.62 4.94 -9.18
N LYS A 100 -6.20 5.86 -8.41
CA LYS A 100 -5.55 7.14 -8.10
C LYS A 100 -4.28 6.97 -7.29
N SER A 101 -4.25 6.03 -6.35
CA SER A 101 -3.05 5.74 -5.57
C SER A 101 -1.93 5.19 -6.45
N SER A 102 -2.27 4.33 -7.43
CA SER A 102 -1.31 3.71 -8.34
C SER A 102 -0.64 4.74 -9.24
N GLU A 103 -1.41 5.74 -9.72
CA GLU A 103 -0.89 6.87 -10.49
C GLU A 103 0.15 7.67 -9.67
N LEU A 104 -0.18 8.01 -8.42
CA LEU A 104 0.71 8.78 -7.55
C LEU A 104 1.96 7.99 -7.15
N LEU A 105 1.81 6.69 -6.89
CA LEU A 105 2.92 5.80 -6.57
C LEU A 105 3.88 5.63 -7.75
N ALA A 106 3.35 5.58 -8.99
CA ALA A 106 4.18 5.50 -10.19
C ALA A 106 5.05 6.76 -10.34
N GLN A 107 4.47 7.95 -10.16
CA GLN A 107 5.19 9.23 -10.20
C GLN A 107 6.28 9.31 -9.12
N LYS A 108 5.96 8.91 -7.89
CA LYS A 108 6.94 8.93 -6.79
C LYS A 108 8.08 7.94 -7.01
N ARG A 109 7.81 6.78 -7.63
CA ARG A 109 8.86 5.83 -7.98
C ARG A 109 9.83 6.39 -9.02
N GLN A 110 9.33 7.15 -10.01
CA GLN A 110 10.19 7.85 -10.98
C GLN A 110 11.09 8.88 -10.30
N GLU A 111 10.53 9.72 -9.41
CA GLU A 111 11.29 10.72 -8.66
C GLU A 111 12.38 10.09 -7.78
N ILE A 112 12.10 8.95 -7.14
CA ILE A 112 13.09 8.22 -6.33
C ILE A 112 14.24 7.70 -7.20
N GLU A 113 13.94 7.21 -8.40
CA GLU A 113 14.96 6.68 -9.30
C GLU A 113 15.89 7.79 -9.83
N GLU A 114 15.32 8.94 -10.22
CA GLU A 114 16.10 10.11 -10.64
C GLU A 114 17.03 10.60 -9.53
N ARG A 115 16.54 10.66 -8.28
CA ARG A 115 17.37 11.03 -7.13
C ARG A 115 18.48 10.02 -6.84
N ARG A 116 18.21 8.72 -7.06
CA ARG A 116 19.24 7.67 -6.91
C ARG A 116 20.34 7.82 -7.95
N VAL A 117 19.98 8.06 -9.21
CA VAL A 117 20.96 8.30 -10.28
C VAL A 117 21.79 9.56 -10.00
N ALA A 118 21.15 10.66 -9.60
CA ALA A 118 21.85 11.91 -9.25
C ALA A 118 22.81 11.73 -8.06
N ALA A 119 22.39 11.00 -7.02
CA ALA A 119 23.25 10.70 -5.86
C ALA A 119 24.47 9.84 -6.23
N MET A 120 24.32 8.91 -7.18
CA MET A 120 25.45 8.12 -7.70
C MET A 120 26.43 8.97 -8.51
N GLN A 121 25.93 9.88 -9.35
CA GLN A 121 26.78 10.80 -10.12
C GLN A 121 27.55 11.78 -9.20
N ALA A 122 26.89 12.30 -8.16
CA ALA A 122 27.54 13.19 -7.19
C ALA A 122 28.63 12.48 -6.35
N ARG A 123 28.50 11.17 -6.10
CA ARG A 123 29.54 10.38 -5.45
C ARG A 123 30.70 10.05 -6.39
N ALA A 124 30.41 9.68 -7.64
CA ALA A 124 31.43 9.39 -8.64
C ALA A 124 32.31 10.61 -8.94
N GLY A 125 31.71 11.81 -9.01
CA GLY A 125 32.47 13.06 -9.20
C GLY A 125 33.21 13.57 -7.95
N ALA A 126 33.04 12.94 -6.79
CA ALA A 126 33.80 13.26 -5.58
C ALA A 126 35.04 12.35 -5.40
N GLU A 127 35.15 11.31 -6.23
CA GLU A 127 36.29 10.37 -6.27
C GLU A 127 37.32 10.72 -7.36
N GLU A 128 37.05 11.76 -8.18
CA GLU A 128 38.02 12.42 -9.08
C GLU A 128 38.59 13.70 -8.45
#